data_AF-A0A379WCN5-F1
#
_entry.id   AF-A0A379WCN5-F1
#
_cell.length_a   1.000
_cell.length_b   1.000
_cell.length_c   1.000
_cell.angle_alpha   90.00
_cell.angle_beta   90.00
_cell.angle_gamma   90.00
#
_symmetry.space_group_name_H-M   'P 1'
#
loop_
_entity.id
_entity.type
_entity.pdbx_description
1 polymer ?
#
loop_
_entity_poly.entity_id
_entity_poly.type
_entity_poly.pdbx_seq_one_letter_code
_entity_poly.pdbx_strand_id
1 'polypeptide(L)'
;MGAVDHTQENIWPSWYRQRVEVLWTTLNQFSNTGLTMQDRRILFRTRECLPSLFEGFNDNCVLVHGNFCLRSMLKDARSDQLLAMVGPG
;
A
#
# COMPACT_ATOMS: atom_id res chain seq x y z
N MET A 1 -14.60 14.74 -18.91
CA MET A 1 -14.31 13.39 -19.46
C MET A 1 -12.82 13.33 -19.72
N GLY A 2 -12.02 13.15 -18.66
CA GLY A 2 -10.57 13.03 -18.77
C GLY A 2 -10.25 11.60 -19.21
N ALA A 3 -9.53 11.46 -20.31
CA ALA A 3 -9.08 10.17 -20.82
C ALA A 3 -8.27 9.47 -19.72
N VAL A 4 -8.77 8.33 -19.24
CA VAL A 4 -8.01 7.38 -18.44
C VAL A 4 -7.09 6.66 -19.43
N ASP A 5 -6.02 7.35 -19.83
CA ASP A 5 -4.84 6.66 -20.34
C ASP A 5 -4.29 5.80 -19.20
N HIS A 6 -3.72 4.66 -19.56
CA HIS A 6 -3.17 3.62 -18.69
C HIS A 6 -4.17 2.51 -18.32
N THR A 7 -4.39 1.62 -19.28
CA THR A 7 -4.52 0.18 -19.02
C THR A 7 -3.21 -0.34 -18.40
N GLN A 8 -2.86 0.11 -17.19
CA GLN A 8 -1.90 -0.61 -16.39
C GLN A 8 -2.53 -1.95 -16.06
N GLU A 9 -1.84 -3.05 -16.35
CA GLU A 9 -2.21 -4.34 -15.78
C GLU A 9 -2.22 -4.18 -14.26
N ASN A 10 -3.41 -4.03 -13.70
CA ASN A 10 -3.62 -3.73 -12.28
C ASN A 10 -3.51 -5.03 -11.46
N ILE A 11 -2.44 -5.79 -11.72
CA ILE A 11 -2.07 -6.95 -10.94
C ILE A 11 -1.29 -6.48 -9.72
N TRP A 12 -1.58 -7.09 -8.58
CA TRP A 12 -0.97 -6.77 -7.29
C TRP A 12 0.56 -6.66 -7.32
N PRO A 13 1.32 -7.56 -7.99
CA PRO A 13 2.78 -7.45 -8.02
C PRO A 13 3.26 -6.17 -8.71
N SER A 14 2.58 -5.75 -9.78
CA SER A 14 2.93 -4.55 -10.55
C SER A 14 2.58 -3.29 -9.77
N TRP A 15 1.36 -3.23 -9.23
CA TRP A 15 0.92 -2.09 -8.43
C TRP A 15 1.78 -1.89 -7.17
N TYR A 16 2.04 -2.97 -6.41
CA TYR A 16 2.79 -2.88 -5.17
C TYR A 16 4.25 -2.50 -5.40
N ARG A 17 4.88 -3.04 -6.46
CA ARG A 17 6.24 -2.64 -6.86
C ARG A 17 6.31 -1.14 -7.15
N GLN A 18 5.39 -0.62 -7.97
CA GLN A 18 5.35 0.81 -8.27
C GLN A 18 5.18 1.65 -7.00
N ARG A 19 4.31 1.23 -6.07
CA ARG A 19 4.10 1.93 -4.79
C ARG A 19 5.38 1.95 -3.94
N VAL A 20 6.11 0.84 -3.86
CA VAL A 20 7.39 0.75 -3.15
C VAL A 20 8.44 1.66 -3.79
N GLU A 21 8.52 1.74 -5.11
CA GLU A 21 9.44 2.67 -5.80
C GLU A 21 9.13 4.14 -5.49
N VAL A 22 7.85 4.52 -5.49
CA VAL A 22 7.45 5.87 -5.10
C VAL A 22 7.88 6.16 -3.66
N LEU A 23 7.61 5.25 -2.71
CA LEU A 23 8.05 5.42 -1.32
C LEU A 23 9.58 5.52 -1.19
N TRP A 24 10.31 4.70 -1.94
CA TRP A 24 11.77 4.70 -1.93
C TRP A 24 12.35 6.02 -2.46
N THR A 25 11.83 6.52 -3.58
CA THR A 25 12.25 7.82 -4.13
C THR A 25 11.90 8.97 -3.18
N THR A 26 10.69 8.98 -2.60
CA THR A 26 10.30 9.94 -1.57
C THR A 26 11.23 9.89 -0.36
N LEU A 27 11.54 8.70 0.16
CA LEU A 27 12.43 8.54 1.30
C LEU A 27 13.83 9.12 1.05
N ASN A 28 14.34 9.01 -0.18
CA ASN A 28 15.64 9.54 -0.56
C ASN A 28 15.67 11.06 -0.72
N GLN A 29 14.52 11.73 -0.78
CA GLN A 29 14.43 13.20 -0.80
C GLN A 29 14.52 13.81 0.61
N PHE A 30 14.26 13.03 1.66
CA PHE A 30 14.33 13.51 3.03
C PHE A 30 15.70 13.24 3.67
N SER A 31 16.33 14.30 4.16
CA SER A 31 17.59 14.20 4.91
C SER A 31 17.38 13.84 6.38
N ASN A 32 16.25 14.22 6.98
CA ASN A 32 15.96 14.00 8.39
C ASN A 32 14.82 12.99 8.60
N THR A 33 15.09 11.73 8.25
CA THR A 33 14.10 10.64 8.34
C THR A 33 14.06 9.98 9.72
N GLY A 34 15.06 10.25 10.57
CA GLY A 34 15.27 9.49 11.81
C GLY A 34 15.73 8.03 11.60
N LEU A 35 15.90 7.59 10.34
CA LEU A 35 16.35 6.24 10.02
C LEU A 35 17.86 6.11 10.17
N THR A 36 18.29 5.09 10.89
CA THR A 36 19.69 4.69 10.96
C THR A 36 20.12 3.99 9.66
N MET A 37 21.43 3.83 9.46
CA MET A 37 21.95 3.04 8.33
C MET A 37 21.50 1.57 8.39
N GLN A 38 21.29 1.04 9.61
CA GLN A 38 20.78 -0.31 9.80
C GLN A 38 19.33 -0.43 9.30
N ASP A 39 18.48 0.56 9.57
CA ASP A 39 17.09 0.60 9.08
C ASP A 39 17.05 0.66 7.55
N ARG A 40 17.90 1.50 6.95
CA ARG A 40 18.02 1.61 5.48
C ARG A 40 18.44 0.28 4.85
N ARG A 41 19.33 -0.47 5.51
CA ARG A 41 19.76 -1.79 5.04
C ARG A 41 18.63 -2.82 5.09
N ILE A 42 17.77 -2.76 6.11
CA ILE A 42 16.57 -3.61 6.19
C ILE A 42 15.62 -3.25 5.05
N LEU A 43 15.28 -1.97 4.87
CA LEU A 43 14.39 -1.51 3.80
C LEU A 43 14.89 -1.92 2.41
N PHE A 44 16.19 -1.80 2.15
CA PHE A 44 16.79 -2.25 0.90
C PHE A 44 16.59 -3.75 0.68
N ARG A 45 16.87 -4.59 1.68
CA ARG A 45 16.67 -6.05 1.57
C ARG A 45 15.21 -6.41 1.36
N THR A 46 14.28 -5.77 2.09
CA THR A 46 12.84 -6.00 1.91
C THR A 46 12.37 -5.66 0.51
N ARG A 47 12.89 -4.58 -0.09
CA ARG A 47 12.61 -4.22 -1.49
C ARG A 47 13.11 -5.28 -2.49
N GLU A 48 14.29 -5.85 -2.27
CA GLU A 48 14.82 -6.93 -3.13
C GLU A 48 14.00 -8.22 -3.04
N CYS A 49 13.32 -8.47 -1.92
CA CYS A 49 12.47 -9.65 -1.73
C CYS A 49 11.07 -9.54 -2.37
N LEU A 50 10.74 -8.43 -3.06
CA LEU A 50 9.42 -8.25 -3.68
C LEU A 50 9.01 -9.38 -4.64
N PRO A 51 9.88 -9.93 -5.51
CA PRO A 51 9.50 -11.06 -6.36
C PRO A 51 9.07 -12.28 -5.54
N SER A 52 9.83 -12.62 -4.49
CA SER A 52 9.51 -13.74 -3.59
C SER A 52 8.22 -13.52 -2.80
N LEU A 53 7.89 -12.27 -2.46
CA LEU A 53 6.62 -11.93 -1.79
C LEU A 53 5.40 -12.30 -2.64
N PHE A 54 5.52 -12.19 -3.96
CA PHE A 54 4.45 -12.49 -4.92
C PHE A 54 4.61 -13.85 -5.60
N GLU A 55 5.53 -14.69 -5.13
CA GLU A 55 5.71 -16.04 -5.67
C GLU A 55 4.44 -16.87 -5.44
N GLY A 56 3.87 -17.41 -6.52
CA GLY A 56 2.61 -18.17 -6.47
C GLY A 56 1.37 -17.30 -6.21
N PHE A 57 1.49 -15.97 -6.17
CA PHE A 57 0.35 -15.08 -5.97
C PHE A 57 -0.52 -15.04 -7.23
N ASN A 58 -1.74 -15.57 -7.13
CA ASN A 58 -2.74 -15.60 -8.21
C ASN A 58 -4.14 -15.33 -7.66
N ASP A 59 -4.25 -14.43 -6.69
CA ASP A 59 -5.54 -14.07 -6.09
C ASP A 59 -6.31 -13.11 -7.01
N ASN A 60 -7.64 -13.20 -6.94
CA ASN A 60 -8.53 -12.27 -7.62
C ASN A 60 -8.29 -10.82 -7.16
N CYS A 61 -8.51 -9.85 -8.05
CA CYS A 61 -8.50 -8.45 -7.67
C CYS A 61 -9.59 -8.17 -6.63
N VAL A 62 -9.18 -7.73 -5.44
CA VAL A 62 -10.07 -7.33 -4.34
C VAL A 62 -9.92 -5.83 -4.07
N LEU A 63 -11.02 -5.20 -3.64
CA LEU A 63 -10.94 -3.83 -3.13
C LEU A 63 -10.23 -3.85 -1.77
N VAL A 64 -9.13 -3.11 -1.66
CA VAL A 64 -8.39 -2.95 -0.40
C VAL A 64 -8.53 -1.53 0.11
N HIS A 65 -8.87 -1.40 1.40
CA HIS A 65 -8.88 -0.13 2.11
C HIS A 65 -7.48 0.17 2.62
N GLY A 66 -6.73 1.02 1.92
CA GLY A 66 -5.33 1.37 2.20
C GLY A 66 -5.04 2.04 3.55
N ASN A 67 -6.07 2.57 4.22
CA ASN A 67 -5.96 3.16 5.56
C ASN A 67 -6.93 2.52 6.59
N PHE A 68 -7.00 1.20 6.63
CA PHE A 68 -7.94 0.48 7.50
C PHE A 68 -7.54 0.63 8.99
N CYS A 69 -8.27 1.46 9.73
CA CYS A 69 -8.09 1.67 11.16
C CYS A 69 -9.44 1.88 11.86
N LEU A 70 -9.50 1.81 13.19
CA LEU A 70 -10.77 2.01 13.91
C LEU A 70 -11.41 3.38 13.61
N ARG A 71 -10.59 4.41 13.36
CA ARG A 71 -11.07 5.74 12.98
C ARG A 71 -11.65 5.81 11.57
N SER A 72 -11.31 4.85 10.70
CA SER A 72 -11.87 4.73 9.35
C SER A 72 -13.17 3.90 9.33
N MET A 73 -13.66 3.44 10.49
CA MET A 73 -14.87 2.64 10.62
C MET A 73 -15.96 3.42 11.36
N LEU A 74 -17.12 3.58 10.73
CA LEU A 74 -18.31 4.11 11.38
C LEU A 74 -19.24 2.96 11.75
N LYS A 75 -19.43 2.73 13.05
CA LYS A 75 -20.24 1.64 13.60
C LYS A 75 -21.31 2.20 14.53
N ASP A 76 -22.52 1.68 14.44
CA ASP A 76 -23.54 1.92 15.47
C ASP A 76 -23.23 1.06 16.71
N ALA A 77 -23.00 1.71 17.84
CA ALA A 77 -22.58 1.04 19.07
C ALA A 77 -23.69 0.19 19.72
N ARG A 78 -24.96 0.48 19.44
CA ARG A 78 -26.09 -0.22 20.07
C ARG A 78 -26.46 -1.49 19.33
N SER A 79 -26.53 -1.43 18.00
CA SER A 79 -26.88 -2.58 17.14
C SER A 79 -25.68 -3.41 16.70
N ASP A 80 -24.45 -2.93 16.97
CA ASP A 80 -23.21 -3.51 16.47
C ASP A 80 -23.06 -3.45 14.94
N GLN A 81 -23.88 -2.66 14.24
CA GLN A 81 -23.88 -2.57 12.78
C GLN A 81 -22.75 -1.67 12.24
N LEU A 82 -21.98 -2.17 11.26
CA LEU A 82 -21.07 -1.34 10.46
C LEU A 82 -21.88 -0.50 9.48
N LEU A 83 -21.81 0.82 9.63
CA LEU A 83 -22.55 1.78 8.81
C LEU A 83 -21.75 2.21 7.58
N ALA A 84 -20.46 2.49 7.74
CA ALA A 84 -19.61 2.95 6.65
C ALA A 84 -18.12 2.71 6.93
N MET A 85 -17.36 2.59 5.84
CA MET A 85 -15.90 2.70 5.82
C MET A 85 -15.53 4.04 5.18
N VAL A 86 -14.70 4.85 5.85
CA VAL A 86 -14.40 6.23 5.43
C VAL A 86 -12.90 6.46 5.30
N GLY A 87 -12.49 7.30 4.34
CA GLY A 87 -11.08 7.61 4.10
C GLY A 87 -10.27 6.40 3.60
N PRO A 88 -10.61 5.83 2.42
CA PRO A 88 -10.02 4.60 1.90
C PRO A 88 -8.49 4.61 1.76
N GLY A 89 -7.86 5.79 1.69
CA GLY A 89 -6.40 5.92 1.54
C GLY A 89 -5.94 5.74 0.10
#